data_AF-A0A925MNB2-F1
#
_entry.id   AF-A0A925MNB2-F1
#
_cell.length_a   1.000
_cell.length_b   1.000
_cell.length_c   1.000
_cell.angle_alpha   90.00
_cell.angle_beta   90.00
_cell.angle_gamma   90.00
#
_symmetry.space_group_name_H-M   'P 1'
#
loop_
_entity.id
_entity.type
_entity.pdbx_description
1 polymer ?
#
loop_
_entity_poly.entity_id
_entity_poly.type
_entity_poly.pdbx_seq_one_letter_code
_entity_poly.pdbx_strand_id
1 'polypeptide(L)'
;GGYADPLYVNSQPPLIVLIGGEPQGNGVPGTTDPNRWQPLAFDVALTQNGLEADLVQKYVGVTWLQTRPFALERMDNSRPWIDPGGPARLGTATDTAYKQGALDILRSSSRLNNQAMIDISPGIGGIGNNPLGSDSGTGLPLNPVTGQPYAANPVKEGDFARVLAEFWADGPRSETPPGHWHVLANQVTDHPAFVKKIGGTGPVLDDLEWDVKLYFALSAATHDAACAAWSLKRAYGGVRPITMIRYMGGKGQSSDPAGLSYHPRGLLLEPGVVEVITSTSSATGGRHQGVGNPGEIAVYSWPGEPSDPATQTSPVRWMRAVDWLPYQRKTFNTPAFPGYTSGHSTFSQAAAEVLTAITGSPYFPGGLGTFTAPANTYLVFERGPSSNVTLQWASYFDAADQAGQSRRWGGIHVVEDDFKGRVTGSKSGKQAWALARKYFDGSIMTEVPHLQITLPSASQVKLTWKSIRGLTYGVQACPRLGDAWTDVVTLPPAEGTTATWSGPLISPGKGFYRVTQTAGF
;
A
#
# COMPACT_ATOMS: atom_id res chain seq x y z
N GLY A 1 17.46 -10.86 19.63
CA GLY A 1 16.46 -9.82 19.37
C GLY A 1 16.54 -9.45 17.92
N GLY A 2 15.49 -9.72 17.15
CA GLY A 2 15.51 -9.49 15.71
C GLY A 2 14.17 -9.91 15.17
N TYR A 3 13.53 -9.04 14.41
CA TYR A 3 12.23 -9.23 13.76
C TYR A 3 12.26 -10.33 12.67
N ALA A 4 12.99 -11.41 12.90
CA ALA A 4 13.08 -12.60 12.06
C ALA A 4 11.90 -13.52 12.35
N ASP A 5 11.29 -14.06 11.30
CA ASP A 5 10.30 -15.12 11.39
C ASP A 5 10.98 -16.43 10.94
N PRO A 6 11.33 -17.35 11.85
CA PRO A 6 11.96 -18.62 11.49
C PRO A 6 11.03 -19.52 10.66
N LEU A 7 9.73 -19.21 10.59
CA LEU A 7 8.76 -19.92 9.75
C LEU A 7 8.68 -19.36 8.33
N TYR A 8 9.42 -18.29 8.01
CA TYR A 8 9.51 -17.76 6.66
C TYR A 8 10.80 -18.21 5.98
N VAL A 9 10.65 -18.90 4.87
CA VAL A 9 11.74 -19.25 3.97
C VAL A 9 11.37 -18.72 2.59
N ASN A 10 12.23 -17.86 2.02
CA ASN A 10 12.14 -17.51 0.61
C ASN A 10 13.07 -18.44 -0.18
N SER A 11 12.49 -19.29 -1.03
CA SER A 11 13.23 -20.19 -1.90
C SER A 11 13.63 -19.58 -3.25
N GLN A 12 13.25 -18.33 -3.54
CA GLN A 12 13.64 -17.67 -4.79
C GLN A 12 15.14 -17.38 -4.83
N PRO A 13 15.83 -17.68 -5.95
CA PRO A 13 17.19 -17.21 -6.15
C PRO A 13 17.19 -15.67 -6.26
N PRO A 14 18.13 -14.95 -5.62
CA PRO A 14 18.19 -13.50 -5.77
C PRO A 14 18.40 -13.07 -7.23
N LEU A 15 17.70 -12.00 -7.63
CA LEU A 15 17.96 -11.34 -8.92
C LEU A 15 19.10 -10.34 -8.74
N ILE A 16 20.16 -10.52 -9.52
CA ILE A 16 21.36 -9.68 -9.48
C ILE A 16 21.09 -8.34 -10.19
N VAL A 17 21.30 -7.23 -9.48
CA VAL A 17 21.20 -5.84 -9.92
C VAL A 17 22.46 -5.10 -9.42
N LEU A 18 23.57 -5.04 -10.16
CA LEU A 18 24.84 -4.41 -9.68
C LEU A 18 25.22 -3.10 -10.40
N ILE A 19 25.65 -2.07 -9.66
CA ILE A 19 26.37 -0.87 -10.14
C ILE A 19 27.40 -0.44 -9.05
N GLY A 20 28.72 -0.49 -9.21
CA GLY A 20 29.57 -0.75 -10.38
C GLY A 20 30.61 -1.85 -10.13
N GLY A 21 30.12 -3.10 -10.13
CA GLY A 21 30.77 -4.22 -10.81
C GLY A 21 30.02 -4.77 -12.02
N GLU A 22 28.86 -4.16 -12.35
CA GLU A 22 27.97 -4.28 -13.53
C GLU A 22 27.45 -5.69 -13.87
N PRO A 23 26.25 -6.09 -13.42
CA PRO A 23 25.17 -6.12 -14.42
C PRO A 23 23.86 -5.46 -13.95
N GLN A 24 23.31 -4.61 -14.80
CA GLN A 24 21.95 -4.05 -14.71
C GLN A 24 20.94 -4.78 -15.60
N GLY A 25 21.26 -5.99 -16.04
CA GLY A 25 20.39 -6.81 -16.88
C GLY A 25 21.03 -8.12 -17.29
N ASN A 26 20.24 -9.21 -17.27
CA ASN A 26 20.54 -10.58 -17.74
C ASN A 26 19.33 -11.53 -17.50
N GLY A 27 18.12 -10.98 -17.56
CA GLY A 27 16.90 -11.73 -17.30
C GLY A 27 16.77 -12.09 -15.82
N VAL A 28 16.31 -13.30 -15.55
CA VAL A 28 16.12 -13.86 -14.21
C VAL A 28 16.84 -15.21 -14.13
N PRO A 29 17.32 -15.64 -12.94
CA PRO A 29 17.86 -16.99 -12.76
C PRO A 29 16.88 -18.07 -13.26
N GLY A 30 17.39 -19.15 -13.87
CA GLY A 30 16.55 -20.18 -14.50
C GLY A 30 15.58 -20.91 -13.55
N THR A 31 15.85 -20.91 -12.25
CA THR A 31 15.01 -21.52 -11.21
C THR A 31 13.99 -20.54 -10.60
N THR A 32 13.85 -19.33 -11.15
CA THR A 32 12.88 -18.32 -10.68
C THR A 32 11.45 -18.81 -10.91
N ASP A 33 10.61 -18.73 -9.87
CA ASP A 33 9.15 -18.84 -10.01
C ASP A 33 8.59 -17.43 -10.26
N PRO A 34 8.03 -17.15 -11.46
CA PRO A 34 7.52 -15.82 -11.79
C PRO A 34 6.32 -15.41 -10.93
N ASN A 35 5.70 -16.32 -10.17
CA ASN A 35 4.55 -16.00 -9.33
C ASN A 35 4.91 -15.64 -7.89
N ARG A 36 6.21 -15.56 -7.56
CA ARG A 36 6.69 -15.33 -6.18
C ARG A 36 7.63 -14.14 -6.09
N TRP A 37 7.66 -13.51 -4.92
CA TRP A 37 8.60 -12.43 -4.63
C TRP A 37 10.04 -12.92 -4.66
N GLN A 38 10.82 -12.30 -5.54
CA GLN A 38 12.24 -12.55 -5.71
C GLN A 38 13.04 -11.45 -5.00
N PRO A 39 13.97 -11.80 -4.09
CA PRO A 39 14.83 -10.82 -3.45
C PRO A 39 15.82 -10.26 -4.49
N LEU A 40 16.16 -8.97 -4.38
CA LEU A 40 17.21 -8.36 -5.20
C LEU A 40 18.56 -8.46 -4.49
N ALA A 41 19.63 -8.60 -5.28
CA ALA A 41 21.01 -8.56 -4.83
C ALA A 41 21.75 -7.38 -5.46
N PHE A 42 22.38 -6.55 -4.62
CA PHE A 42 23.10 -5.34 -4.98
C PHE A 42 24.57 -5.43 -4.56
N ASP A 43 25.43 -4.63 -5.19
CA ASP A 43 26.79 -4.33 -4.72
C ASP A 43 26.82 -3.12 -3.78
N VAL A 44 25.86 -2.21 -3.91
CA VAL A 44 25.57 -1.15 -2.93
C VAL A 44 24.06 -1.10 -2.68
N ALA A 45 23.65 -1.38 -1.43
CA ALA A 45 22.26 -1.36 -1.01
C ALA A 45 22.01 -0.26 0.04
N LEU A 46 21.08 0.63 -0.26
CA LEU A 46 20.58 1.60 0.71
C LEU A 46 19.08 1.38 0.92
N THR A 47 18.63 1.58 2.15
CA THR A 47 17.22 1.74 2.44
C THR A 47 16.68 2.97 1.73
N GLN A 48 15.36 3.04 1.58
CA GLN A 48 14.65 4.23 1.10
C GLN A 48 15.07 5.49 1.88
N ASN A 49 15.38 5.33 3.17
CA ASN A 49 15.81 6.39 4.07
C ASN A 49 17.32 6.72 3.98
N GLY A 50 18.05 6.13 3.03
CA GLY A 50 19.48 6.38 2.81
C GLY A 50 20.42 5.66 3.78
N LEU A 51 19.90 4.81 4.67
CA LEU A 51 20.71 3.98 5.57
C LEU A 51 21.24 2.75 4.85
N GLU A 52 22.41 2.23 5.26
CA GLU A 52 22.94 0.97 4.72
C GLU A 52 21.94 -0.20 4.92
N ALA A 53 21.82 -1.04 3.90
CA ALA A 53 20.94 -2.20 3.89
C ALA A 53 21.72 -3.49 3.57
N ASP A 54 21.10 -4.64 3.84
CA ASP A 54 21.63 -5.92 3.40
C ASP A 54 21.78 -5.94 1.86
N LEU A 55 22.94 -6.39 1.38
CA LEU A 55 23.22 -6.51 -0.06
C LEU A 55 22.28 -7.49 -0.77
N VAL A 56 21.75 -8.49 -0.05
CA VAL A 56 20.66 -9.35 -0.53
C VAL A 56 19.43 -9.06 0.30
N GLN A 57 18.35 -8.66 -0.37
CA GLN A 57 17.11 -8.29 0.30
C GLN A 57 16.55 -9.44 1.15
N LYS A 58 16.15 -9.10 2.37
CA LYS A 58 15.34 -9.95 3.26
C LYS A 58 13.95 -9.35 3.40
N TYR A 59 12.95 -10.18 3.64
CA TYR A 59 11.57 -9.71 3.78
C TYR A 59 11.41 -8.84 5.04
N VAL A 60 11.37 -7.53 4.84
CA VAL A 60 11.10 -6.55 5.90
C VAL A 60 9.67 -6.68 6.42
N GLY A 61 9.53 -6.81 7.74
CA GLY A 61 8.23 -6.92 8.40
C GLY A 61 7.58 -8.30 8.27
N VAL A 62 8.36 -9.36 8.10
CA VAL A 62 7.84 -10.72 7.92
C VAL A 62 6.91 -11.20 9.06
N THR A 63 7.09 -10.70 10.27
CA THR A 63 6.28 -11.05 11.46
C THR A 63 4.92 -10.34 11.52
N TRP A 64 4.61 -9.43 10.59
CA TRP A 64 3.37 -8.61 10.66
C TRP A 64 2.08 -9.40 10.51
N LEU A 65 2.13 -10.64 9.98
CA LEU A 65 0.98 -11.55 10.04
C LEU A 65 0.59 -11.89 11.49
N GLN A 66 1.56 -11.89 12.42
CA GLN A 66 1.36 -12.17 13.84
C GLN A 66 1.28 -10.89 14.68
N THR A 67 1.63 -9.73 14.11
CA THR A 67 1.46 -8.44 14.79
C THR A 67 -0.02 -8.20 15.07
N ARG A 68 -0.28 -7.77 16.31
CA ARG A 68 -1.61 -7.49 16.82
C ARG A 68 -2.12 -6.15 16.25
N PRO A 69 -3.26 -6.12 15.52
CA PRO A 69 -3.88 -4.88 15.04
C PRO A 69 -4.63 -4.19 16.18
N PHE A 70 -4.91 -2.90 16.05
CA PHE A 70 -5.78 -2.10 16.90
C PHE A 70 -7.24 -2.55 16.84
N ALA A 71 -7.88 -2.47 15.67
CA ALA A 71 -9.31 -2.74 15.50
C ALA A 71 -9.63 -3.99 14.67
N LEU A 72 -8.71 -4.47 13.83
CA LEU A 72 -8.98 -5.65 12.99
C LEU A 72 -9.11 -6.94 13.80
N GLU A 73 -9.97 -7.83 13.32
CA GLU A 73 -10.28 -9.11 13.95
C GLU A 73 -10.25 -10.23 12.90
N ARG A 74 -9.84 -11.44 13.31
CA ARG A 74 -9.92 -12.66 12.49
C ARG A 74 -10.10 -13.89 13.38
N MET A 75 -10.72 -14.92 12.83
CA MET A 75 -10.93 -16.19 13.54
C MET A 75 -9.79 -17.20 13.27
N ASP A 76 -9.20 -17.15 12.07
CA ASP A 76 -8.12 -18.03 11.64
C ASP A 76 -6.80 -17.25 11.58
N ASN A 77 -5.88 -17.56 12.50
CA ASN A 77 -4.58 -16.88 12.59
C ASN A 77 -3.62 -17.19 11.44
N SER A 78 -3.95 -18.16 10.58
CA SER A 78 -3.20 -18.45 9.36
C SER A 78 -3.61 -17.58 8.16
N ARG A 79 -4.74 -16.85 8.27
CA ARG A 79 -5.29 -16.04 7.19
C ARG A 79 -4.93 -14.56 7.31
N PRO A 80 -4.92 -13.81 6.19
CA PRO A 80 -4.83 -12.35 6.25
C PRO A 80 -5.89 -11.71 7.15
N TRP A 81 -5.58 -10.56 7.75
CA TRP A 81 -6.56 -9.82 8.57
C TRP A 81 -7.75 -9.32 7.74
N ILE A 82 -7.49 -8.95 6.49
CA ILE A 82 -8.48 -8.64 5.47
C ILE A 82 -8.03 -9.37 4.21
N ASP A 83 -8.90 -10.22 3.65
CA ASP A 83 -8.59 -11.03 2.47
C ASP A 83 -9.50 -10.65 1.28
N PRO A 84 -9.03 -9.82 0.34
CA PRO A 84 -9.74 -9.50 -0.91
C PRO A 84 -9.47 -10.52 -2.04
N GLY A 85 -8.87 -11.68 -1.74
CA GLY A 85 -8.40 -12.66 -2.71
C GLY A 85 -6.92 -12.46 -3.08
N GLY A 86 -6.34 -13.44 -3.76
CA GLY A 86 -4.94 -13.43 -4.18
C GLY A 86 -4.65 -12.60 -5.44
N PRO A 87 -3.36 -12.39 -5.78
CA PRO A 87 -2.95 -11.74 -7.02
C PRO A 87 -3.09 -12.67 -8.24
N ALA A 88 -3.06 -12.09 -9.44
CA ALA A 88 -2.98 -12.84 -10.68
C ALA A 88 -1.69 -13.66 -10.78
N ARG A 89 -1.73 -14.75 -11.56
CA ARG A 89 -0.59 -15.67 -11.72
C ARG A 89 -0.39 -16.11 -13.17
N LEU A 90 0.85 -16.05 -13.63
CA LEU A 90 1.29 -16.52 -14.93
C LEU A 90 1.08 -18.04 -15.05
N GLY A 91 0.53 -18.46 -16.19
CA GLY A 91 0.24 -19.86 -16.50
C GLY A 91 -0.97 -20.45 -15.75
N THR A 92 -1.85 -19.60 -15.22
CA THR A 92 -3.09 -20.01 -14.53
C THR A 92 -4.33 -19.40 -15.19
N ALA A 93 -5.52 -19.59 -14.60
CA ALA A 93 -6.74 -18.95 -15.08
C ALA A 93 -6.68 -17.41 -15.09
N THR A 94 -5.76 -16.80 -14.34
CA THR A 94 -5.56 -15.34 -14.28
C THR A 94 -4.34 -14.85 -15.09
N ASP A 95 -3.81 -15.68 -16.00
CA ASP A 95 -2.63 -15.39 -16.83
C ASP A 95 -2.76 -14.09 -17.63
N THR A 96 -3.92 -13.85 -18.24
CA THR A 96 -4.18 -12.63 -19.02
C THR A 96 -4.04 -11.37 -18.16
N ALA A 97 -4.58 -11.37 -16.93
CA ALA A 97 -4.49 -10.24 -16.01
C ALA A 97 -3.04 -10.00 -15.55
N TYR A 98 -2.29 -11.08 -15.30
CA TYR A 98 -0.87 -10.99 -14.94
C TYR A 98 -0.05 -10.32 -16.04
N LYS A 99 -0.24 -10.76 -17.29
CA LYS A 99 0.46 -10.20 -18.46
C LYS A 99 0.05 -8.76 -18.75
N GLN A 100 -1.24 -8.46 -18.62
CA GLN A 100 -1.75 -7.10 -18.77
C GLN A 100 -1.14 -6.17 -17.72
N GLY A 101 -1.03 -6.62 -16.47
CA GLY A 101 -0.37 -5.85 -15.40
C GLY A 101 1.08 -5.49 -15.72
N ALA A 102 1.85 -6.40 -16.33
CA ALA A 102 3.20 -6.09 -16.78
C ALA A 102 3.22 -5.09 -17.95
N LEU A 103 2.33 -5.25 -18.92
CA LEU A 103 2.21 -4.31 -20.05
C LEU A 103 1.84 -2.89 -19.57
N ASP A 104 0.95 -2.77 -18.60
CA ASP A 104 0.54 -1.47 -18.04
C ASP A 104 1.69 -0.75 -17.33
N ILE A 105 2.62 -1.49 -16.71
CA ILE A 105 3.86 -0.93 -16.16
C ILE A 105 4.78 -0.44 -17.26
N LEU A 106 4.94 -1.21 -18.34
CA LEU A 106 5.76 -0.81 -19.49
C LEU A 106 5.17 0.42 -20.20
N ARG A 107 3.84 0.51 -20.34
CA ARG A 107 3.13 1.72 -20.82
C ARG A 107 3.38 2.94 -19.94
N SER A 108 3.40 2.76 -18.62
CA SER A 108 3.68 3.86 -17.70
C SER A 108 5.14 4.31 -17.84
N SER A 109 6.06 3.35 -17.91
CA SER A 109 7.48 3.64 -18.04
C SER A 109 7.84 4.30 -19.38
N SER A 110 7.17 3.94 -20.48
CA SER A 110 7.40 4.52 -21.81
C SER A 110 7.02 6.00 -21.91
N ARG A 111 6.21 6.51 -20.96
CA ARG A 111 5.72 7.89 -20.92
C ARG A 111 6.45 8.79 -19.92
N LEU A 112 7.49 8.30 -19.24
CA LEU A 112 8.22 9.08 -18.21
C LEU A 112 8.91 10.34 -18.75
N ASN A 113 9.13 10.45 -20.05
CA ASN A 113 9.60 11.68 -20.71
C ASN A 113 8.57 12.29 -21.67
N ASN A 114 7.29 11.89 -21.58
CA ASN A 114 6.25 12.42 -22.48
C ASN A 114 6.10 13.94 -22.29
N GLN A 115 6.09 14.66 -23.41
CA GLN A 115 5.98 16.11 -23.44
C GLN A 115 4.53 16.61 -23.62
N ALA A 116 3.57 15.70 -23.79
CA ALA A 116 2.16 16.05 -23.88
C ALA A 116 1.72 16.78 -22.61
N MET A 117 0.99 17.89 -22.79
CA MET A 117 0.39 18.62 -21.68
C MET A 117 -0.89 17.92 -21.23
N ILE A 118 -1.02 17.70 -19.94
CA ILE A 118 -2.22 17.17 -19.28
C ILE A 118 -2.67 18.15 -18.20
N ASP A 119 -3.97 18.29 -18.01
CA ASP A 119 -4.51 19.01 -16.85
C ASP A 119 -4.47 18.10 -15.63
N ILE A 120 -3.78 18.53 -14.58
CA ILE A 120 -3.69 17.79 -13.31
C ILE A 120 -4.47 18.48 -12.18
N SER A 121 -5.37 19.42 -12.50
CA SER A 121 -6.23 20.05 -11.51
C SER A 121 -7.26 19.05 -10.95
N PRO A 122 -7.86 19.31 -9.78
CA PRO A 122 -8.99 18.52 -9.29
C PRO A 122 -10.31 18.76 -10.04
N GLY A 123 -10.30 19.65 -11.05
CA GLY A 123 -11.47 20.05 -11.83
C GLY A 123 -11.91 19.04 -12.88
N ILE A 124 -13.05 19.31 -13.54
CA ILE A 124 -13.55 18.46 -14.65
C ILE A 124 -12.51 18.36 -15.77
N GLY A 125 -12.18 17.11 -16.13
CA GLY A 125 -11.16 16.82 -17.14
C GLY A 125 -9.73 16.74 -16.59
N GLY A 126 -9.54 17.04 -15.30
CA GLY A 126 -8.31 16.83 -14.56
C GLY A 126 -8.25 15.46 -13.85
N ILE A 127 -7.51 15.39 -12.74
CA ILE A 127 -7.23 14.15 -12.00
C ILE A 127 -7.85 14.20 -10.61
N GLY A 128 -8.70 13.22 -10.29
CA GLY A 128 -9.30 13.06 -8.97
C GLY A 128 -10.73 12.54 -9.04
N ASN A 129 -11.38 12.48 -7.88
CA ASN A 129 -12.75 12.01 -7.72
C ASN A 129 -12.94 10.56 -8.21
N ASN A 130 -11.96 9.68 -7.94
CA ASN A 130 -12.06 8.29 -8.36
C ASN A 130 -12.97 7.50 -7.42
N PRO A 131 -13.78 6.57 -7.95
CA PRO A 131 -14.34 5.50 -7.14
C PRO A 131 -13.23 4.67 -6.46
N LEU A 132 -13.47 4.24 -5.22
CA LEU A 132 -12.51 3.44 -4.45
C LEU A 132 -12.05 2.19 -5.23
N GLY A 133 -10.73 2.03 -5.37
CA GLY A 133 -10.15 0.90 -6.10
C GLY A 133 -10.25 1.03 -7.62
N SER A 134 -10.26 2.26 -8.13
CA SER A 134 -10.23 2.58 -9.56
C SER A 134 -9.46 3.89 -9.82
N ASP A 135 -9.26 4.24 -11.08
CA ASP A 135 -8.83 5.58 -11.51
C ASP A 135 -9.76 6.14 -12.59
N SER A 136 -11.06 5.85 -12.49
CA SER A 136 -12.06 6.29 -13.47
C SER A 136 -12.74 7.60 -13.08
N GLY A 137 -12.15 8.36 -12.17
CA GLY A 137 -12.64 9.67 -11.77
C GLY A 137 -12.51 10.69 -12.89
N THR A 138 -13.37 11.71 -12.86
CA THR A 138 -13.41 12.77 -13.89
C THR A 138 -13.16 14.15 -13.31
N GLY A 139 -12.70 14.23 -12.06
CA GLY A 139 -12.60 15.46 -11.27
C GLY A 139 -13.94 15.98 -10.75
N LEU A 140 -13.91 17.16 -10.13
CA LEU A 140 -15.07 17.82 -9.53
C LEU A 140 -15.49 19.04 -10.37
N PRO A 141 -16.81 19.28 -10.55
CA PRO A 141 -17.29 20.45 -11.29
C PRO A 141 -16.99 21.77 -10.56
N LEU A 142 -17.05 21.77 -9.23
CA LEU A 142 -16.82 22.93 -8.39
C LEU A 142 -15.99 22.52 -7.17
N ASN A 143 -15.20 23.46 -6.67
CA ASN A 143 -14.62 23.36 -5.34
C ASN A 143 -15.76 23.34 -4.30
N PRO A 144 -15.86 22.30 -3.46
CA PRO A 144 -16.98 22.09 -2.54
C PRO A 144 -17.01 23.09 -1.38
N VAL A 145 -15.92 23.82 -1.15
CA VAL A 145 -15.81 24.84 -0.09
C VAL A 145 -16.07 26.24 -0.66
N THR A 146 -15.55 26.57 -1.84
CA THR A 146 -15.66 27.93 -2.41
C THR A 146 -16.82 28.09 -3.39
N GLY A 147 -17.38 26.98 -3.91
CA GLY A 147 -18.41 26.99 -4.95
C GLY A 147 -17.93 27.44 -6.33
N GLN A 148 -16.61 27.60 -6.53
CA GLN A 148 -16.01 28.03 -7.80
C GLN A 148 -15.38 26.85 -8.55
N PRO A 149 -15.33 26.87 -9.89
CA PRO A 149 -14.56 25.87 -10.65
C PRO A 149 -13.07 25.90 -10.27
N TYR A 150 -12.40 24.75 -10.36
CA TYR A 150 -10.94 24.71 -10.29
C TYR A 150 -10.34 25.29 -11.56
N ALA A 151 -9.29 26.10 -11.43
CA ALA A 151 -8.50 26.53 -12.58
C ALA A 151 -7.73 25.34 -13.14
N ALA A 152 -7.61 25.27 -14.48
CA ALA A 152 -6.79 24.28 -15.14
C ALA A 152 -5.32 24.38 -14.68
N ASN A 153 -4.68 23.23 -14.52
CA ASN A 153 -3.29 23.09 -14.09
C ASN A 153 -2.51 22.25 -15.11
N PRO A 154 -2.19 22.82 -16.29
CA PRO A 154 -1.53 22.07 -17.36
C PRO A 154 -0.05 21.85 -17.05
N VAL A 155 0.39 20.59 -17.06
CA VAL A 155 1.80 20.19 -16.91
C VAL A 155 2.17 19.12 -17.93
N LYS A 156 3.46 18.94 -18.20
CA LYS A 156 3.92 17.81 -19.03
C LYS A 156 3.69 16.49 -18.29
N GLU A 157 3.12 15.50 -18.96
CA GLU A 157 2.83 14.18 -18.35
C GLU A 157 4.09 13.54 -17.75
N GLY A 158 5.24 13.60 -18.44
CA GLY A 158 6.49 13.05 -17.93
C GLY A 158 7.02 13.75 -16.67
N ASP A 159 6.82 15.07 -16.55
CA ASP A 159 7.18 15.80 -15.32
C ASP A 159 6.23 15.44 -14.18
N PHE A 160 4.93 15.39 -14.44
CA PHE A 160 3.94 14.94 -13.46
C PHE A 160 4.22 13.53 -12.96
N ALA A 161 4.42 12.57 -13.87
CA ALA A 161 4.63 11.16 -13.53
C ALA A 161 5.86 10.96 -12.62
N ARG A 162 6.98 11.62 -12.93
CA ARG A 162 8.22 11.54 -12.14
C ARG A 162 8.10 12.26 -10.80
N VAL A 163 7.51 13.45 -10.77
CA VAL A 163 7.23 14.18 -9.53
C VAL A 163 6.31 13.37 -8.62
N LEU A 164 5.25 12.80 -9.18
CA LEU A 164 4.30 11.98 -8.43
C LEU A 164 4.97 10.72 -7.87
N ALA A 165 5.79 10.05 -8.69
CA ALA A 165 6.53 8.86 -8.26
C ALA A 165 7.50 9.14 -7.11
N GLU A 166 8.17 10.30 -7.10
CA GLU A 166 9.14 10.67 -6.05
C GLU A 166 8.49 11.31 -4.82
N PHE A 167 7.45 12.12 -4.98
CA PHE A 167 6.71 12.71 -3.85
C PHE A 167 6.14 11.65 -2.90
N TRP A 168 5.56 10.59 -3.46
CA TRP A 168 5.06 9.46 -2.68
C TRP A 168 6.07 8.31 -2.57
N ALA A 169 7.34 8.54 -2.94
CA ALA A 169 8.42 7.61 -2.62
C ALA A 169 9.14 7.98 -1.33
N ASP A 170 8.70 8.97 -0.56
CA ASP A 170 9.07 9.13 0.85
C ASP A 170 10.58 8.89 1.11
N GLY A 171 11.41 9.69 0.44
CA GLY A 171 12.83 9.47 0.26
C GLY A 171 13.70 9.68 1.52
N PRO A 172 15.04 9.78 1.36
CA PRO A 172 16.00 9.62 2.44
C PRO A 172 15.92 10.60 3.62
N ARG A 173 15.23 11.73 3.42
CA ARG A 173 15.10 12.80 4.40
C ARG A 173 13.64 13.09 4.76
N SER A 174 12.73 12.17 4.47
CA SER A 174 11.33 12.27 4.84
C SER A 174 10.90 11.12 5.74
N GLU A 175 9.67 11.23 6.23
CA GLU A 175 8.97 10.19 6.94
C GLU A 175 8.62 9.04 5.99
N THR A 176 8.42 7.84 6.54
CA THR A 176 7.81 6.72 5.80
C THR A 176 6.31 6.99 5.55
N PRO A 177 5.60 6.21 4.71
CA PRO A 177 4.24 6.56 4.29
C PRO A 177 3.26 6.89 5.44
N PRO A 178 3.21 6.14 6.56
CA PRO A 178 2.37 6.51 7.69
C PRO A 178 2.69 7.90 8.27
N GLY A 179 3.96 8.28 8.31
CA GLY A 179 4.39 9.59 8.83
C GLY A 179 4.11 10.73 7.86
N HIS A 180 4.21 10.51 6.54
CA HIS A 180 3.78 11.51 5.54
C HIS A 180 2.30 11.89 5.77
N TRP A 181 1.44 10.93 6.07
CA TRP A 181 0.05 11.22 6.43
C TRP A 181 -0.12 12.01 7.73
N HIS A 182 0.81 11.92 8.69
CA HIS A 182 0.82 12.80 9.85
C HIS A 182 1.26 14.23 9.48
N VAL A 183 2.22 14.38 8.56
CA VAL A 183 2.61 15.70 8.03
C VAL A 183 1.41 16.37 7.34
N LEU A 184 0.70 15.64 6.47
CA LEU A 184 -0.52 16.16 5.84
C LEU A 184 -1.61 16.50 6.88
N ALA A 185 -1.76 15.66 7.91
CA ALA A 185 -2.71 15.92 8.98
C ALA A 185 -2.37 17.22 9.74
N ASN A 186 -1.11 17.45 10.08
CA ASN A 186 -0.67 18.69 10.72
C ASN A 186 -0.91 19.90 9.82
N GLN A 187 -0.59 19.81 8.53
CA GLN A 187 -0.85 20.88 7.56
C GLN A 187 -2.34 21.23 7.47
N VAL A 188 -3.22 20.23 7.52
CA VAL A 188 -4.67 20.45 7.56
C VAL A 188 -5.08 21.18 8.83
N THR A 189 -4.52 20.80 9.98
CA THR A 189 -4.94 21.32 11.28
C THR A 189 -4.39 22.69 11.60
N ASP A 190 -3.23 23.02 11.05
CA ASP A 190 -2.57 24.32 11.17
C ASP A 190 -3.13 25.34 10.17
N HIS A 191 -3.96 24.89 9.21
CA HIS A 191 -4.57 25.78 8.25
C HIS A 191 -5.52 26.78 8.95
N PRO A 192 -5.42 28.11 8.70
CA PRO A 192 -6.19 29.11 9.43
C PRO A 192 -7.72 28.98 9.36
N ALA A 193 -8.23 28.36 8.29
CA ALA A 193 -9.66 28.10 8.11
C ALA A 193 -10.14 26.83 8.82
N PHE A 194 -9.25 26.03 9.41
CA PHE A 194 -9.61 24.78 10.08
C PHE A 194 -10.08 25.04 11.51
N VAL A 195 -11.16 24.36 11.93
CA VAL A 195 -11.71 24.46 13.27
C VAL A 195 -11.68 23.06 13.91
N LYS A 196 -10.92 22.91 14.99
CA LYS A 196 -10.64 21.64 15.68
C LYS A 196 -11.88 21.08 16.39
N LYS A 197 -12.80 20.49 15.63
CA LYS A 197 -14.02 19.81 16.09
C LYS A 197 -14.03 18.38 15.60
N ILE A 198 -14.22 17.42 16.50
CA ILE A 198 -14.26 16.00 16.12
C ILE A 198 -15.46 15.74 15.22
N GLY A 199 -15.19 15.26 14.00
CA GLY A 199 -16.20 15.07 12.97
C GLY A 199 -16.84 16.37 12.47
N GLY A 200 -16.17 17.51 12.63
CA GLY A 200 -16.66 18.83 12.19
C GLY A 200 -17.83 19.38 13.02
N THR A 201 -18.24 18.70 14.10
CA THR A 201 -19.39 19.05 14.93
C THR A 201 -19.01 19.07 16.42
N GLY A 202 -19.89 19.61 17.27
CA GLY A 202 -19.66 19.65 18.72
C GLY A 202 -18.69 20.76 19.16
N PRO A 203 -18.11 20.62 20.38
CA PRO A 203 -17.24 21.63 20.97
C PRO A 203 -15.92 21.76 20.20
N VAL A 204 -15.38 22.98 20.18
CA VAL A 204 -14.00 23.22 19.73
C VAL A 204 -13.07 22.65 20.79
N LEU A 205 -12.11 21.85 20.37
CA LEU A 205 -11.08 21.29 21.23
C LEU A 205 -9.89 22.23 21.33
N ASP A 206 -9.16 22.15 22.44
CA ASP A 206 -7.81 22.72 22.50
C ASP A 206 -6.82 21.91 21.65
N ASP A 207 -5.64 22.48 21.44
CA ASP A 207 -4.61 21.89 20.58
C ASP A 207 -4.14 20.52 21.07
N LEU A 208 -3.96 20.36 22.39
CA LEU A 208 -3.46 19.12 22.96
C LEU A 208 -4.48 17.99 22.82
N GLU A 209 -5.75 18.25 23.16
CA GLU A 209 -6.81 17.26 23.04
C GLU A 209 -7.02 16.85 21.58
N TRP A 210 -6.98 17.82 20.66
CA TRP A 210 -7.06 17.56 19.23
C TRP A 210 -5.90 16.68 18.75
N ASP A 211 -4.66 17.05 19.05
CA ASP A 211 -3.47 16.34 18.57
C ASP A 211 -3.43 14.90 19.10
N VAL A 212 -3.74 14.70 20.39
CA VAL A 212 -3.82 13.36 20.99
C VAL A 212 -4.85 12.50 20.26
N LYS A 213 -6.07 13.03 20.01
CA LYS A 213 -7.14 12.28 19.34
C LYS A 213 -6.82 12.00 17.88
N LEU A 214 -6.26 12.98 17.16
CA LEU A 214 -5.84 12.84 15.77
C LEU A 214 -4.75 11.78 15.63
N TYR A 215 -3.67 11.90 16.39
CA TYR A 215 -2.54 10.98 16.31
C TYR A 215 -2.95 9.57 16.75
N PHE A 216 -3.79 9.45 17.79
CA PHE A 216 -4.33 8.17 18.23
C PHE A 216 -5.10 7.47 17.11
N ALA A 217 -6.07 8.15 16.47
CA ALA A 217 -6.86 7.56 15.41
C ALA A 217 -6.05 7.28 14.14
N LEU A 218 -5.18 8.20 13.72
CA LEU A 218 -4.39 8.09 12.50
C LEU A 218 -3.29 7.03 12.62
N SER A 219 -2.58 6.99 13.74
CA SER A 219 -1.60 5.93 14.04
C SER A 219 -2.28 4.57 14.16
N ALA A 220 -3.45 4.49 14.80
CA ALA A 220 -4.21 3.24 14.87
C ALA A 220 -4.61 2.72 13.48
N ALA A 221 -5.11 3.59 12.60
CA ALA A 221 -5.52 3.21 11.25
C ALA A 221 -4.34 2.79 10.37
N THR A 222 -3.22 3.52 10.42
CA THR A 222 -2.03 3.16 9.65
C THR A 222 -1.35 1.91 10.20
N HIS A 223 -1.39 1.66 11.51
CA HIS A 223 -0.98 0.38 12.11
C HIS A 223 -1.85 -0.79 11.63
N ASP A 224 -3.17 -0.63 11.60
CA ASP A 224 -4.08 -1.66 11.06
C ASP A 224 -3.90 -1.89 9.57
N ALA A 225 -3.61 -0.83 8.81
CA ALA A 225 -3.23 -0.94 7.41
C ALA A 225 -1.93 -1.73 7.21
N ALA A 226 -0.91 -1.54 8.07
CA ALA A 226 0.32 -2.36 8.03
C ALA A 226 0.00 -3.83 8.31
N CYS A 227 -0.74 -4.12 9.37
CA CYS A 227 -1.20 -5.48 9.68
C CYS A 227 -1.89 -6.12 8.48
N ALA A 228 -2.88 -5.43 7.89
CA ALA A 228 -3.63 -5.94 6.74
C ALA A 228 -2.72 -6.18 5.51
N ALA A 229 -1.96 -5.17 5.07
CA ALA A 229 -1.11 -5.27 3.89
C ALA A 229 -0.01 -6.32 4.04
N TRP A 230 0.69 -6.36 5.18
CA TRP A 230 1.75 -7.34 5.36
C TRP A 230 1.23 -8.76 5.57
N SER A 231 0.03 -8.92 6.15
CA SER A 231 -0.61 -10.25 6.21
C SER A 231 -0.91 -10.81 4.83
N LEU A 232 -1.33 -9.96 3.87
CA LEU A 232 -1.52 -10.32 2.47
C LEU A 232 -0.18 -10.64 1.78
N LYS A 233 0.84 -9.80 1.98
CA LYS A 233 2.20 -10.05 1.47
C LYS A 233 2.77 -11.38 1.94
N ARG A 234 2.57 -11.72 3.21
CA ARG A 234 3.01 -12.98 3.81
C ARG A 234 2.23 -14.18 3.28
N ALA A 235 0.92 -14.07 3.13
CA ALA A 235 0.05 -15.15 2.67
C ALA A 235 0.27 -15.49 1.18
N TYR A 236 0.41 -14.47 0.33
CA TYR A 236 0.47 -14.67 -1.11
C TYR A 236 1.89 -14.65 -1.67
N GLY A 237 2.81 -13.91 -1.06
CA GLY A 237 4.19 -13.78 -1.54
C GLY A 237 4.27 -13.25 -2.97
N GLY A 238 3.39 -12.30 -3.33
CA GLY A 238 3.24 -11.81 -4.72
C GLY A 238 4.53 -11.24 -5.31
N VAL A 239 4.72 -11.47 -6.61
CA VAL A 239 5.89 -11.03 -7.40
C VAL A 239 5.94 -9.50 -7.56
N ARG A 240 7.12 -8.97 -7.91
CA ARG A 240 7.33 -7.55 -8.27
C ARG A 240 7.47 -7.38 -9.79
N PRO A 241 7.08 -6.23 -10.38
CA PRO A 241 7.13 -6.01 -11.83
C PRO A 241 8.49 -6.31 -12.48
N ILE A 242 9.61 -6.01 -11.82
CA ILE A 242 10.95 -6.29 -12.35
C ILE A 242 11.15 -7.78 -12.68
N THR A 243 10.73 -8.69 -11.79
CA THR A 243 10.77 -10.13 -12.04
C THR A 243 9.76 -10.53 -13.10
N MET A 244 8.54 -9.96 -13.08
CA MET A 244 7.50 -10.26 -14.09
C MET A 244 8.00 -9.97 -15.50
N ILE A 245 8.50 -8.75 -15.72
CA ILE A 245 8.91 -8.22 -17.01
C ILE A 245 10.16 -8.94 -17.51
N ARG A 246 11.20 -9.08 -16.67
CA ARG A 246 12.45 -9.75 -17.06
C ARG A 246 12.23 -11.24 -17.34
N TYR A 247 11.41 -11.93 -16.54
CA TYR A 247 11.07 -13.33 -16.77
C TYR A 247 10.34 -13.51 -18.11
N MET A 248 9.26 -12.75 -18.34
CA MET A 248 8.45 -12.89 -19.56
C MET A 248 9.23 -12.43 -20.80
N GLY A 249 9.98 -11.32 -20.69
CA GLY A 249 10.82 -10.81 -21.76
C GLY A 249 11.94 -11.77 -22.16
N GLY A 250 12.50 -12.51 -21.20
CA GLY A 250 13.48 -13.57 -21.48
C GLY A 250 12.88 -14.83 -22.13
N LYS A 251 11.54 -14.98 -22.12
CA LYS A 251 10.84 -16.07 -22.82
C LYS A 251 10.47 -15.72 -24.26
N GLY A 252 10.27 -14.44 -24.57
CA GLY A 252 9.77 -13.97 -25.86
C GLY A 252 8.42 -13.26 -25.72
N GLN A 253 7.56 -13.39 -26.73
CA GLN A 253 6.26 -12.72 -26.80
C GLN A 253 5.09 -13.71 -26.79
N SER A 254 3.91 -13.29 -26.33
CA SER A 254 2.71 -14.13 -26.27
C SER A 254 1.48 -13.53 -26.94
N SER A 255 1.64 -12.54 -27.82
CA SER A 255 0.54 -11.90 -28.56
C SER A 255 0.22 -12.60 -29.89
N ASP A 256 1.23 -13.09 -30.59
CA ASP A 256 1.08 -13.73 -31.90
C ASP A 256 1.68 -15.15 -31.90
N PRO A 257 0.85 -16.21 -31.87
CA PRO A 257 1.30 -17.60 -31.94
C PRO A 257 2.11 -17.98 -33.18
N ALA A 258 1.95 -17.26 -34.29
CA ALA A 258 2.69 -17.50 -35.53
C ALA A 258 3.92 -16.59 -35.67
N GLY A 259 4.05 -15.60 -34.78
CA GLY A 259 5.11 -14.60 -34.82
C GLY A 259 6.45 -15.12 -34.30
N LEU A 260 7.53 -14.40 -34.62
CA LEU A 260 8.86 -14.68 -34.10
C LEU A 260 8.87 -14.65 -32.57
N SER A 261 9.68 -15.56 -31.99
CA SER A 261 9.89 -15.67 -30.54
C SER A 261 8.60 -15.84 -29.73
N TYR A 262 7.58 -16.48 -30.32
CA TYR A 262 6.38 -16.83 -29.58
C TYR A 262 6.68 -17.80 -28.44
N HIS A 263 6.19 -17.47 -27.25
CA HIS A 263 6.15 -18.34 -26.10
C HIS A 263 4.89 -18.04 -25.29
N PRO A 264 4.10 -19.04 -24.85
CA PRO A 264 2.84 -18.80 -24.14
C PRO A 264 3.01 -18.10 -22.78
N ARG A 265 4.23 -18.02 -22.26
CA ARG A 265 4.60 -17.24 -21.05
C ARG A 265 5.47 -16.00 -21.35
N GLY A 266 5.41 -15.50 -22.58
CA GLY A 266 6.10 -14.28 -23.02
C GLY A 266 5.33 -13.00 -22.66
N LEU A 267 5.92 -11.85 -23.00
CA LEU A 267 5.28 -10.53 -22.87
C LEU A 267 4.21 -10.31 -23.95
N LEU A 268 3.21 -9.49 -23.63
CA LEU A 268 2.32 -8.96 -24.67
C LEU A 268 3.07 -7.88 -25.48
N LEU A 269 2.95 -7.97 -26.81
CA LEU A 269 3.43 -6.95 -27.74
C LEU A 269 2.47 -5.75 -27.77
N GLU A 270 3.06 -4.57 -27.87
CA GLU A 270 2.38 -3.32 -28.17
C GLU A 270 3.32 -2.42 -28.96
N PRO A 271 2.98 -2.03 -30.21
CA PRO A 271 3.84 -1.17 -31.03
C PRO A 271 4.23 0.12 -30.28
N GLY A 272 5.51 0.48 -30.33
CA GLY A 272 6.04 1.64 -29.60
C GLY A 272 6.26 1.45 -28.10
N VAL A 273 5.95 0.26 -27.54
CA VAL A 273 6.14 -0.04 -26.11
C VAL A 273 6.88 -1.37 -25.92
N VAL A 274 6.39 -2.45 -26.53
CA VAL A 274 6.97 -3.81 -26.44
C VAL A 274 7.01 -4.42 -27.83
N GLU A 275 8.20 -4.70 -28.34
CA GLU A 275 8.40 -5.17 -29.70
C GLU A 275 9.38 -6.34 -29.77
N VAL A 276 9.17 -7.22 -30.76
CA VAL A 276 10.21 -8.18 -31.14
C VAL A 276 11.26 -7.45 -31.97
N ILE A 277 12.53 -7.59 -31.60
CA ILE A 277 13.63 -7.10 -32.41
C ILE A 277 13.67 -7.93 -33.69
N THR A 278 13.62 -7.27 -34.84
CA THR A 278 13.80 -7.88 -36.16
C THR A 278 15.11 -7.42 -36.78
N SER A 279 15.63 -8.19 -37.74
CA SER A 279 16.83 -7.83 -38.51
C SER A 279 16.74 -6.45 -39.15
N THR A 280 15.53 -6.06 -39.60
CA THR A 280 15.26 -4.72 -40.15
C THR A 280 15.33 -3.64 -39.06
N SER A 281 14.71 -3.88 -37.90
CA SER A 281 14.68 -2.89 -36.82
C SER A 281 16.03 -2.68 -36.14
N SER A 282 16.91 -3.70 -36.14
CA SER A 282 18.25 -3.65 -35.54
C SER A 282 19.34 -3.22 -36.51
N ALA A 283 19.03 -3.06 -37.80
CA ALA A 283 19.96 -2.56 -38.81
C ALA A 283 20.39 -1.12 -38.51
N THR A 284 21.48 -0.66 -39.14
CA THR A 284 21.95 0.74 -39.03
C THR A 284 20.84 1.73 -39.41
N GLY A 285 20.56 2.70 -38.53
CA GLY A 285 19.47 3.66 -38.65
C GLY A 285 18.10 3.13 -38.19
N GLY A 286 18.01 1.85 -37.82
CA GLY A 286 16.81 1.23 -37.28
C GLY A 286 16.59 1.58 -35.80
N ARG A 287 15.31 1.58 -35.38
CA ARG A 287 14.91 1.96 -34.00
C ARG A 287 15.47 1.06 -32.90
N HIS A 288 15.83 -0.18 -33.21
CA HIS A 288 16.45 -1.14 -32.27
C HIS A 288 17.95 -1.31 -32.51
N GLN A 289 18.59 -0.41 -33.26
CA GLN A 289 20.03 -0.45 -33.48
C GLN A 289 20.77 -0.47 -32.12
N GLY A 290 21.62 -1.47 -31.92
CA GLY A 290 22.43 -1.61 -30.70
C GLY A 290 21.65 -1.99 -29.44
N VAL A 291 20.35 -2.31 -29.54
CA VAL A 291 19.53 -2.70 -28.39
C VAL A 291 19.73 -4.18 -28.05
N GLY A 292 19.66 -5.05 -29.05
CA GLY A 292 19.75 -6.50 -28.90
C GLY A 292 19.70 -7.19 -30.26
N ASN A 293 19.63 -8.51 -30.26
CA ASN A 293 19.63 -9.35 -31.45
C ASN A 293 18.20 -9.61 -31.95
N PRO A 294 18.03 -9.90 -33.26
CA PRO A 294 16.76 -10.36 -33.79
C PRO A 294 16.19 -11.55 -32.99
N GLY A 295 14.92 -11.48 -32.64
CA GLY A 295 14.20 -12.45 -31.80
C GLY A 295 14.17 -12.10 -30.31
N GLU A 296 15.02 -11.20 -29.81
CA GLU A 296 14.89 -10.68 -28.45
C GLU A 296 13.70 -9.70 -28.34
N ILE A 297 13.22 -9.48 -27.11
CA ILE A 297 12.15 -8.52 -26.84
C ILE A 297 12.74 -7.18 -26.42
N ALA A 298 12.40 -6.12 -27.15
CA ALA A 298 12.71 -4.74 -26.81
C ALA A 298 11.53 -4.08 -26.08
N VAL A 299 11.82 -3.23 -25.11
CA VAL A 299 10.86 -2.36 -24.42
C VAL A 299 11.32 -0.91 -24.49
N TYR A 300 10.39 0.02 -24.65
CA TYR A 300 10.66 1.46 -24.67
C TYR A 300 10.43 2.05 -23.28
N SER A 301 11.48 2.41 -22.56
CA SER A 301 11.41 2.62 -21.11
C SER A 301 12.55 3.50 -20.57
N TRP A 302 12.39 4.01 -19.34
CA TRP A 302 13.45 4.71 -18.61
C TRP A 302 14.63 3.77 -18.31
N PRO A 303 15.87 4.14 -18.71
CA PRO A 303 16.98 3.20 -18.70
C PRO A 303 17.74 3.09 -17.36
N GLY A 304 17.33 3.81 -16.31
CA GLY A 304 18.06 3.92 -15.05
C GLY A 304 18.56 5.33 -14.75
N GLU A 305 19.00 5.56 -13.51
CA GLU A 305 19.59 6.84 -13.08
C GLU A 305 20.82 7.16 -13.94
N PRO A 306 21.02 8.43 -14.36
CA PRO A 306 22.22 8.83 -15.09
C PRO A 306 23.44 8.86 -14.15
N SER A 307 24.64 9.05 -14.73
CA SER A 307 25.89 9.10 -13.96
C SER A 307 25.91 10.22 -12.93
N ASP A 308 25.36 11.38 -13.29
CA ASP A 308 25.19 12.53 -12.40
C ASP A 308 23.70 12.95 -12.38
N PRO A 309 22.91 12.44 -11.43
CA PRO A 309 21.49 12.75 -11.34
C PRO A 309 21.19 14.21 -10.96
N ALA A 310 22.17 14.98 -10.45
CA ALA A 310 21.96 16.39 -10.16
C ALA A 310 21.93 17.26 -11.43
N THR A 311 22.65 16.85 -12.47
CA THR A 311 22.82 17.65 -13.69
C THR A 311 22.27 16.99 -14.96
N GLN A 312 22.01 15.69 -14.94
CA GLN A 312 21.65 14.91 -16.12
C GLN A 312 20.24 14.30 -16.03
N THR A 313 19.66 13.99 -17.19
CA THR A 313 18.39 13.26 -17.34
C THR A 313 18.60 12.00 -18.16
N SER A 314 17.87 10.94 -17.84
CA SER A 314 17.85 9.70 -18.60
C SER A 314 16.58 9.63 -19.46
N PRO A 315 16.60 10.09 -20.72
CA PRO A 315 15.44 9.97 -21.60
C PRO A 315 15.07 8.50 -21.80
N VAL A 316 13.76 8.22 -21.91
CA VAL A 316 13.31 6.86 -22.22
C VAL A 316 13.85 6.44 -23.60
N ARG A 317 14.21 5.16 -23.72
CA ARG A 317 14.82 4.60 -24.93
C ARG A 317 14.46 3.13 -25.07
N TRP A 318 14.73 2.58 -26.24
CA TRP A 318 14.67 1.14 -26.44
C TRP A 318 15.79 0.44 -25.64
N MET A 319 15.41 -0.61 -24.93
CA MET A 319 16.28 -1.51 -24.20
C MET A 319 15.75 -2.94 -24.28
N ARG A 320 16.56 -3.96 -23.96
CA ARG A 320 16.04 -5.33 -23.88
C ARG A 320 15.12 -5.46 -22.67
N ALA A 321 14.03 -6.21 -22.80
CA ALA A 321 13.09 -6.47 -21.71
C ALA A 321 13.78 -7.13 -20.49
N VAL A 322 14.81 -7.93 -20.75
CA VAL A 322 15.63 -8.61 -19.73
C VAL A 322 16.54 -7.67 -18.93
N ASP A 323 16.69 -6.43 -19.38
CA ASP A 323 17.48 -5.38 -18.74
C ASP A 323 16.59 -4.33 -18.06
N TRP A 324 15.26 -4.43 -18.18
CA TRP A 324 14.32 -3.42 -17.71
C TRP A 324 14.48 -3.11 -16.21
N LEU A 325 14.38 -1.82 -15.84
CA LEU A 325 14.41 -1.34 -14.46
C LEU A 325 13.18 -0.46 -14.17
N PRO A 326 12.64 -0.50 -12.95
CA PRO A 326 11.63 0.45 -12.49
C PRO A 326 12.23 1.86 -12.31
N TYR A 327 11.40 2.91 -12.39
CA TYR A 327 11.81 4.29 -12.07
C TYR A 327 12.00 4.44 -10.57
N GLN A 328 13.21 4.11 -10.12
CA GLN A 328 13.66 4.06 -8.73
C GLN A 328 15.17 4.28 -8.68
N ARG A 329 15.70 4.55 -7.49
CA ARG A 329 17.14 4.70 -7.30
C ARG A 329 17.91 3.43 -7.65
N LYS A 330 19.13 3.60 -8.16
CA LYS A 330 19.99 2.46 -8.52
C LYS A 330 20.39 1.57 -7.34
N THR A 331 20.35 2.11 -6.12
CA THR A 331 20.65 1.39 -4.87
C THR A 331 19.40 0.86 -4.18
N PHE A 332 18.21 1.09 -4.76
CA PHE A 332 16.91 0.72 -4.21
C PHE A 332 15.86 0.52 -5.33
N ASN A 333 16.07 -0.46 -6.21
CA ASN A 333 15.18 -0.62 -7.37
C ASN A 333 13.76 -1.07 -7.01
N THR A 334 13.58 -1.90 -5.98
CA THR A 334 12.25 -2.23 -5.45
C THR A 334 12.33 -2.46 -3.95
N PRO A 335 11.29 -2.17 -3.15
CA PRO A 335 11.33 -2.42 -1.71
C PRO A 335 11.44 -3.90 -1.35
N ALA A 336 12.16 -4.19 -0.26
CA ALA A 336 12.53 -5.54 0.21
C ALA A 336 11.36 -6.33 0.86
N PHE A 337 10.26 -6.49 0.11
CA PHE A 337 9.08 -7.26 0.50
C PHE A 337 8.20 -7.59 -0.73
N PRO A 338 7.34 -8.63 -0.65
CA PRO A 338 6.42 -9.03 -1.72
C PRO A 338 5.55 -7.88 -2.25
N GLY A 339 5.15 -7.95 -3.53
CA GLY A 339 4.35 -6.91 -4.19
C GLY A 339 2.94 -6.79 -3.60
N TYR A 340 2.23 -7.91 -3.51
CA TYR A 340 0.80 -7.89 -3.23
C TYR A 340 0.45 -7.82 -1.72
N THR A 341 -0.30 -6.83 -1.21
CA THR A 341 -0.80 -5.60 -1.86
C THR A 341 0.14 -4.42 -1.62
N SER A 342 -0.06 -3.31 -2.33
CA SER A 342 0.70 -2.06 -2.14
C SER A 342 0.50 -1.51 -0.72
N GLY A 343 1.60 -1.36 0.03
CA GLY A 343 1.59 -0.75 1.35
C GLY A 343 1.17 0.71 1.29
N HIS A 344 1.73 1.49 0.36
CA HIS A 344 1.41 2.92 0.20
C HIS A 344 -0.08 3.13 -0.07
N SER A 345 -0.68 2.34 -0.95
CA SER A 345 -2.12 2.40 -1.25
C SER A 345 -2.96 2.06 -0.01
N THR A 346 -2.52 1.10 0.79
CA THR A 346 -3.24 0.66 2.00
C THR A 346 -3.15 1.69 3.12
N PHE A 347 -1.95 2.22 3.41
CA PHE A 347 -1.76 3.27 4.41
C PHE A 347 -2.54 4.53 4.05
N SER A 348 -2.44 4.96 2.80
CA SER A 348 -3.00 6.22 2.35
C SER A 348 -4.51 6.23 2.40
N GLN A 349 -5.14 5.13 1.98
CA GLN A 349 -6.60 5.02 2.08
C GLN A 349 -7.09 4.88 3.52
N ALA A 350 -6.34 4.20 4.39
CA ALA A 350 -6.68 4.17 5.82
C ALA A 350 -6.59 5.56 6.47
N ALA A 351 -5.55 6.32 6.14
CA ALA A 351 -5.37 7.68 6.61
C ALA A 351 -6.44 8.64 6.07
N ALA A 352 -6.78 8.57 4.78
CA ALA A 352 -7.82 9.40 4.18
C ALA A 352 -9.20 9.17 4.81
N GLU A 353 -9.55 7.93 5.15
CA GLU A 353 -10.78 7.62 5.90
C GLU A 353 -10.79 8.27 7.28
N VAL A 354 -9.68 8.17 8.04
CA VAL A 354 -9.57 8.81 9.36
C VAL A 354 -9.62 10.32 9.25
N LEU A 355 -8.86 10.93 8.34
CA LEU A 355 -8.86 12.38 8.15
C LEU A 355 -10.25 12.89 7.74
N THR A 356 -10.92 12.19 6.83
CA THR A 356 -12.30 12.50 6.47
C THR A 356 -13.21 12.49 7.69
N ALA A 357 -13.12 11.42 8.49
CA ALA A 357 -14.03 11.21 9.59
C ALA A 357 -13.75 12.10 10.81
N ILE A 358 -12.49 12.40 11.11
CA ILE A 358 -12.11 13.25 12.25
C ILE A 358 -12.28 14.74 11.94
N THR A 359 -12.04 15.17 10.70
CA THR A 359 -12.26 16.56 10.30
C THR A 359 -13.73 16.86 9.96
N GLY A 360 -14.53 15.81 9.69
CA GLY A 360 -15.93 15.94 9.29
C GLY A 360 -16.13 16.29 7.82
N SER A 361 -15.07 16.31 7.02
CA SER A 361 -15.10 16.64 5.60
C SER A 361 -14.08 15.79 4.85
N PRO A 362 -14.37 15.27 3.65
CA PRO A 362 -13.36 14.57 2.84
C PRO A 362 -12.36 15.53 2.18
N TYR A 363 -12.62 16.85 2.24
CA TYR A 363 -11.88 17.87 1.52
C TYR A 363 -10.86 18.58 2.40
N PHE A 364 -9.72 18.92 1.80
CA PHE A 364 -8.74 19.81 2.43
C PHE A 364 -9.39 21.16 2.79
N PRO A 365 -8.91 21.86 3.84
CA PRO A 365 -9.35 23.23 4.15
C PRO A 365 -9.25 24.14 2.91
N GLY A 366 -10.29 24.95 2.66
CA GLY A 366 -10.39 25.75 1.42
C GLY A 366 -10.70 24.94 0.14
N GLY A 367 -10.85 23.63 0.26
CA GLY A 367 -11.14 22.71 -0.85
C GLY A 367 -9.94 22.42 -1.74
N LEU A 368 -8.71 22.72 -1.31
CA LEU A 368 -7.51 22.50 -2.13
C LEU A 368 -6.25 22.28 -1.27
N GLY A 369 -5.75 21.05 -1.26
CA GLY A 369 -4.39 20.74 -0.84
C GLY A 369 -3.42 20.89 -2.00
N THR A 370 -2.20 21.36 -1.73
CA THR A 370 -1.18 21.55 -2.78
C THR A 370 0.22 21.16 -2.31
N PHE A 371 1.06 20.78 -3.27
CA PHE A 371 2.50 20.62 -3.09
C PHE A 371 3.23 21.07 -4.36
N THR A 372 4.28 21.87 -4.23
CA THR A 372 5.06 22.34 -5.39
C THR A 372 6.44 21.70 -5.41
N ALA A 373 6.74 20.97 -6.50
CA ALA A 373 8.05 20.49 -6.88
C ALA A 373 8.78 21.55 -7.74
N PRO A 374 9.87 22.17 -7.26
CA PRO A 374 10.61 23.15 -8.03
C PRO A 374 11.34 22.55 -9.24
N ALA A 375 11.39 23.28 -10.34
CA ALA A 375 12.05 22.88 -11.56
C ALA A 375 13.54 22.57 -11.34
N ASN A 376 14.01 21.49 -11.95
CA ASN A 376 15.41 21.02 -12.01
C ASN A 376 16.07 20.67 -10.67
N THR A 377 15.40 20.83 -9.53
CA THR A 377 16.01 20.64 -8.21
C THR A 377 15.22 19.73 -7.28
N TYR A 378 14.04 19.25 -7.71
CA TYR A 378 13.20 18.41 -6.86
C TYR A 378 13.52 16.93 -7.00
N LEU A 379 13.61 16.44 -8.24
CA LEU A 379 13.87 15.02 -8.50
C LEU A 379 15.28 14.64 -8.05
N VAL A 380 15.39 13.48 -7.42
CA VAL A 380 16.63 12.92 -6.88
C VAL A 380 17.20 11.84 -7.81
N PHE A 381 16.35 11.20 -8.61
CA PHE A 381 16.77 10.09 -9.48
C PHE A 381 17.45 10.61 -10.75
N GLU A 382 17.10 11.82 -11.16
CA GLU A 382 17.65 12.56 -12.30
C GLU A 382 17.25 14.03 -12.21
N ARG A 383 17.82 14.91 -13.04
CA ARG A 383 17.52 16.34 -13.04
C ARG A 383 16.08 16.59 -13.46
N GLY A 384 15.29 17.22 -12.61
CA GLY A 384 13.95 17.67 -12.98
C GLY A 384 13.11 18.08 -11.79
N PRO A 385 11.80 18.30 -11.99
CA PRO A 385 11.08 18.34 -13.28
C PRO A 385 11.56 19.48 -14.21
N SER A 386 11.18 19.48 -15.50
CA SER A 386 11.64 20.52 -16.45
C SER A 386 11.04 21.91 -16.19
N SER A 387 9.89 21.97 -15.53
CA SER A 387 9.23 23.17 -15.00
C SER A 387 8.69 22.89 -13.60
N ASN A 388 8.29 23.93 -12.86
CA ASN A 388 7.61 23.72 -11.59
C ASN A 388 6.35 22.86 -11.82
N VAL A 389 6.13 21.87 -10.96
CA VAL A 389 4.92 21.05 -10.95
C VAL A 389 4.24 21.26 -9.61
N THR A 390 2.99 21.72 -9.62
CA THR A 390 2.18 21.83 -8.41
C THR A 390 1.14 20.72 -8.42
N LEU A 391 1.32 19.72 -7.57
CA LEU A 391 0.31 18.72 -7.29
C LEU A 391 -0.85 19.37 -6.54
N GLN A 392 -2.08 18.95 -6.85
CA GLN A 392 -3.30 19.50 -6.30
C GLN A 392 -4.28 18.38 -5.96
N TRP A 393 -4.97 18.52 -4.83
CA TRP A 393 -5.96 17.55 -4.34
C TRP A 393 -7.16 18.29 -3.78
N ALA A 394 -8.37 17.95 -4.20
CA ALA A 394 -9.57 18.47 -3.55
C ALA A 394 -9.81 17.72 -2.24
N SER A 395 -9.71 16.40 -2.28
CA SER A 395 -9.98 15.49 -1.17
C SER A 395 -8.76 14.73 -0.70
N TYR A 396 -8.80 14.25 0.55
CA TYR A 396 -7.81 13.32 1.08
C TYR A 396 -7.75 12.03 0.24
N PHE A 397 -8.86 11.64 -0.39
CA PHE A 397 -8.92 10.49 -1.28
C PHE A 397 -8.18 10.73 -2.61
N ASP A 398 -8.19 11.95 -3.14
CA ASP A 398 -7.39 12.28 -4.32
C ASP A 398 -5.89 12.14 -4.05
N ALA A 399 -5.44 12.60 -2.88
CA ALA A 399 -4.07 12.42 -2.41
C ALA A 399 -3.75 10.94 -2.21
N ALA A 400 -4.64 10.17 -1.58
CA ALA A 400 -4.45 8.75 -1.34
C ALA A 400 -4.43 7.90 -2.63
N ASP A 401 -5.24 8.27 -3.62
CA ASP A 401 -5.23 7.64 -4.93
C ASP A 401 -3.92 7.92 -5.66
N GLN A 402 -3.48 9.18 -5.65
CA GLN A 402 -2.19 9.59 -6.20
C GLN A 402 -1.01 8.85 -5.54
N ALA A 403 -1.08 8.57 -4.24
CA ALA A 403 -0.11 7.73 -3.55
C ALA A 403 -0.04 6.30 -4.13
N GLY A 404 -1.18 5.71 -4.51
CA GLY A 404 -1.24 4.42 -5.21
C GLY A 404 -0.74 4.48 -6.65
N GLN A 405 -1.22 5.46 -7.42
CA GLN A 405 -0.83 5.70 -8.82
C GLN A 405 0.68 5.90 -8.96
N SER A 406 1.31 6.60 -8.00
CA SER A 406 2.76 6.84 -7.95
C SER A 406 3.58 5.55 -7.99
N ARG A 407 3.04 4.42 -7.50
CA ARG A 407 3.75 3.13 -7.43
C ARG A 407 3.72 2.37 -8.74
N ARG A 408 2.75 2.69 -9.59
CA ARG A 408 2.68 2.22 -10.97
C ARG A 408 3.59 3.07 -11.87
N TRP A 409 3.59 4.39 -11.69
CA TRP A 409 4.57 5.27 -12.36
C TRP A 409 6.01 4.96 -11.97
N GLY A 410 6.25 4.66 -10.69
CA GLY A 410 7.54 4.16 -10.20
C GLY A 410 7.88 2.73 -10.66
N GLY A 411 6.96 2.00 -11.29
CA GLY A 411 7.18 0.66 -11.82
C GLY A 411 7.30 -0.46 -10.79
N ILE A 412 6.81 -0.27 -9.55
CA ILE A 412 7.04 -1.22 -8.44
C ILE A 412 5.79 -1.99 -7.99
N HIS A 413 4.60 -1.59 -8.43
CA HIS A 413 3.33 -2.25 -8.15
C HIS A 413 2.43 -2.25 -9.40
N VAL A 414 1.75 -3.37 -9.67
CA VAL A 414 0.71 -3.46 -10.71
C VAL A 414 -0.62 -2.92 -10.20
N VAL A 415 -1.58 -2.70 -11.12
CA VAL A 415 -2.92 -2.18 -10.79
C VAL A 415 -3.61 -2.97 -9.68
N GLU A 416 -3.54 -4.30 -9.71
CA GLU A 416 -4.19 -5.12 -8.68
C GLU A 416 -3.56 -4.98 -7.29
N ASP A 417 -2.25 -4.71 -7.19
CA ASP A 417 -1.58 -4.45 -5.92
C ASP A 417 -2.11 -3.15 -5.31
N ASP A 418 -2.28 -2.13 -6.16
CA ASP A 418 -2.75 -0.80 -5.79
C ASP A 418 -4.23 -0.84 -5.41
N PHE A 419 -5.12 -1.22 -6.33
CA PHE A 419 -6.56 -1.12 -6.12
C PHE A 419 -7.06 -1.98 -4.96
N LYS A 420 -6.57 -3.22 -4.83
CA LYS A 420 -6.92 -4.05 -3.67
C LYS A 420 -6.27 -3.53 -2.39
N GLY A 421 -5.10 -2.89 -2.48
CA GLY A 421 -4.50 -2.13 -1.37
C GLY A 421 -5.39 -0.97 -0.91
N ARG A 422 -5.93 -0.18 -1.85
CA ARG A 422 -6.85 0.93 -1.55
C ARG A 422 -8.11 0.46 -0.83
N VAL A 423 -8.76 -0.59 -1.35
CA VAL A 423 -9.94 -1.20 -0.73
C VAL A 423 -9.64 -1.74 0.67
N THR A 424 -8.48 -2.38 0.84
CA THR A 424 -8.03 -2.90 2.14
C THR A 424 -7.78 -1.77 3.14
N GLY A 425 -7.11 -0.71 2.70
CA GLY A 425 -6.83 0.48 3.50
C GLY A 425 -8.10 1.17 3.98
N SER A 426 -9.06 1.37 3.07
CA SER A 426 -10.36 1.97 3.42
C SER A 426 -11.07 1.19 4.53
N LYS A 427 -11.06 -0.15 4.47
CA LYS A 427 -11.63 -1.00 5.53
C LYS A 427 -10.88 -0.87 6.85
N SER A 428 -9.56 -0.78 6.83
CA SER A 428 -8.75 -0.57 8.05
C SER A 428 -9.04 0.78 8.69
N GLY A 429 -9.04 1.86 7.91
CA GLY A 429 -9.31 3.22 8.40
C GLY A 429 -10.69 3.36 9.03
N LYS A 430 -11.74 2.84 8.37
CA LYS A 430 -13.11 2.84 8.90
C LYS A 430 -13.24 2.10 10.23
N GLN A 431 -12.62 0.92 10.34
CA GLN A 431 -12.67 0.13 11.57
C GLN A 431 -11.88 0.78 12.71
N ALA A 432 -10.68 1.28 12.43
CA ALA A 432 -9.87 2.00 13.40
C ALA A 432 -10.58 3.25 13.92
N TRP A 433 -11.19 4.04 13.03
CA TRP A 433 -12.00 5.21 13.42
C TRP A 433 -13.19 4.83 14.29
N ALA A 434 -13.94 3.79 13.90
CA ALA A 434 -15.10 3.32 14.66
C ALA A 434 -14.73 2.91 16.09
N LEU A 435 -13.56 2.28 16.28
CA LEU A 435 -13.06 1.93 17.61
C LEU A 435 -12.50 3.15 18.35
N ALA A 436 -11.74 4.03 17.67
CA ALA A 436 -11.16 5.22 18.28
C ALA A 436 -12.22 6.15 18.89
N ARG A 437 -13.35 6.35 18.19
CA ARG A 437 -14.48 7.15 18.69
C ARG A 437 -15.00 6.68 20.04
N LYS A 438 -15.05 5.37 20.27
CA LYS A 438 -15.53 4.80 21.54
C LYS A 438 -14.61 5.13 22.71
N TYR A 439 -13.31 5.28 22.45
CA TYR A 439 -12.37 5.78 23.45
C TYR A 439 -12.57 7.27 23.71
N PHE A 440 -12.89 8.06 22.69
CA PHE A 440 -13.07 9.51 22.82
C PHE A 440 -14.32 9.90 23.60
N ASP A 441 -15.43 9.18 23.41
CA ASP A 441 -16.69 9.44 24.09
C ASP A 441 -16.92 8.57 25.34
N GLY A 442 -15.98 7.67 25.65
CA GLY A 442 -16.05 6.76 26.80
C GLY A 442 -17.05 5.62 26.65
N SER A 443 -17.78 5.52 25.54
CA SER A 443 -18.77 4.46 25.31
C SER A 443 -18.14 3.06 25.31
N ILE A 444 -16.83 2.95 25.06
CA ILE A 444 -16.07 1.71 25.15
C ILE A 444 -16.23 1.00 26.51
N MET A 445 -16.42 1.76 27.60
CA MET A 445 -16.60 1.23 28.95
C MET A 445 -17.99 0.64 29.20
N THR A 446 -18.96 0.96 28.33
CA THR A 446 -20.36 0.56 28.48
C THR A 446 -20.77 -0.55 27.53
N GLU A 447 -19.86 -1.02 26.66
CA GLU A 447 -20.16 -2.12 25.75
C GLU A 447 -20.45 -3.40 26.50
N VAL A 448 -21.66 -3.94 26.37
CA VAL A 448 -22.04 -5.18 27.03
C VAL A 448 -21.36 -6.37 26.32
N PRO A 449 -20.56 -7.20 27.03
CA PRO A 449 -19.96 -8.38 26.44
C PRO A 449 -21.03 -9.40 26.00
N HIS A 450 -21.03 -9.77 24.73
CA HIS A 450 -21.89 -10.83 24.21
C HIS A 450 -21.26 -12.19 24.49
N LEU A 451 -21.96 -13.02 25.27
CA LEU A 451 -21.49 -14.34 25.68
C LEU A 451 -21.91 -15.43 24.70
N GLN A 452 -20.94 -16.20 24.25
CA GLN A 452 -21.12 -17.54 23.73
C GLN A 452 -20.94 -18.54 24.87
N ILE A 453 -21.99 -19.31 25.14
CA ILE A 453 -22.00 -20.32 26.19
C ILE A 453 -21.97 -21.69 25.54
N THR A 454 -21.01 -22.51 25.95
CA THR A 454 -20.97 -23.93 25.58
C THR A 454 -20.87 -24.77 26.84
N LEU A 455 -21.34 -26.02 26.78
CA LEU A 455 -21.25 -27.00 27.86
C LEU A 455 -20.31 -28.11 27.43
N PRO A 456 -18.99 -28.02 27.71
CA PRO A 456 -18.03 -29.04 27.29
C PRO A 456 -18.31 -30.42 27.89
N SER A 457 -18.98 -30.47 29.03
CA SER A 457 -19.46 -31.70 29.69
C SER A 457 -20.72 -31.41 30.52
N ALA A 458 -21.34 -32.44 31.08
CA ALA A 458 -22.51 -32.31 31.94
C ALA A 458 -22.26 -31.52 33.25
N SER A 459 -21.00 -31.23 33.60
CA SER A 459 -20.60 -30.53 34.83
C SER A 459 -19.78 -29.27 34.59
N GLN A 460 -19.54 -28.88 33.34
CA GLN A 460 -18.69 -27.74 32.97
C GLN A 460 -19.42 -26.76 32.08
N VAL A 461 -19.10 -25.48 32.24
CA VAL A 461 -19.50 -24.40 31.35
C VAL A 461 -18.26 -23.72 30.80
N LYS A 462 -18.33 -23.30 29.54
CA LYS A 462 -17.35 -22.43 28.90
C LYS A 462 -18.06 -21.19 28.38
N LEU A 463 -17.63 -20.04 28.89
CA LEU A 463 -18.06 -18.71 28.46
C LEU A 463 -16.97 -18.14 27.56
N THR A 464 -17.34 -17.64 26.40
CA THR A 464 -16.45 -16.92 25.47
C THR A 464 -17.11 -15.61 25.09
N TRP A 465 -16.36 -14.51 25.11
CA TRP A 465 -16.87 -13.19 24.73
C TRP A 465 -15.79 -12.37 24.04
N LYS A 466 -16.24 -11.33 23.32
CA LYS A 466 -15.35 -10.31 22.77
C LYS A 466 -14.82 -9.45 23.91
N SER A 467 -13.50 -9.36 24.03
CA SER A 467 -12.82 -8.54 25.03
C SER A 467 -12.21 -7.30 24.41
N ILE A 468 -12.16 -6.22 25.19
CA ILE A 468 -11.49 -4.98 24.86
C ILE A 468 -10.17 -4.99 25.61
N ARG A 469 -9.09 -4.72 24.89
CA ARG A 469 -7.74 -4.82 25.46
C ARG A 469 -7.53 -3.78 26.56
N GLY A 470 -6.89 -4.20 27.65
CA GLY A 470 -6.67 -3.37 28.82
C GLY A 470 -7.87 -3.29 29.78
N LEU A 471 -9.07 -3.76 29.38
CA LEU A 471 -10.17 -3.92 30.33
C LEU A 471 -10.04 -5.23 31.11
N THR A 472 -10.44 -5.17 32.37
CA THR A 472 -10.52 -6.31 33.28
C THR A 472 -11.92 -6.88 33.24
N TYR A 473 -12.04 -8.21 33.23
CA TYR A 473 -13.33 -8.90 33.16
C TYR A 473 -13.55 -9.80 34.38
N GLY A 474 -14.76 -9.81 34.90
CA GLY A 474 -15.21 -10.75 35.92
C GLY A 474 -16.29 -11.67 35.39
N VAL A 475 -16.38 -12.89 35.92
CA VAL A 475 -17.54 -13.77 35.72
C VAL A 475 -18.31 -13.81 37.02
N GLN A 476 -19.61 -13.53 36.94
CA GLN A 476 -20.55 -13.69 38.02
C GLN A 476 -21.60 -14.74 37.66
N ALA A 477 -22.11 -15.43 38.67
CA ALA A 477 -23.14 -16.43 38.47
C ALA A 477 -24.20 -16.42 39.58
N CYS A 478 -25.41 -16.88 39.24
CA CYS A 478 -26.46 -17.16 40.21
C CYS A 478 -27.30 -18.39 39.80
N PRO A 479 -27.82 -19.19 40.77
CA PRO A 479 -28.51 -20.44 40.46
C PRO A 479 -29.83 -20.23 39.69
N ARG A 480 -30.57 -19.17 40.01
CA ARG A 480 -31.85 -18.83 39.37
C ARG A 480 -31.90 -17.34 39.02
N LEU A 481 -32.64 -17.02 37.97
CA LEU A 481 -32.88 -15.62 37.58
C LEU A 481 -33.57 -14.88 38.73
N GLY A 482 -32.98 -13.79 39.18
CA GLY A 482 -33.45 -13.01 40.33
C GLY A 482 -32.72 -13.30 41.65
N ASP A 483 -31.94 -14.37 41.74
CA ASP A 483 -31.02 -14.58 42.87
C ASP A 483 -29.85 -13.57 42.81
N ALA A 484 -29.21 -13.31 43.96
CA ALA A 484 -28.03 -12.46 44.03
C ALA A 484 -26.86 -13.04 43.22
N TRP A 485 -26.15 -12.16 42.50
CA TRP A 485 -24.95 -12.52 41.75
C TRP A 485 -23.77 -12.74 42.68
N THR A 486 -23.01 -13.81 42.44
CA THR A 486 -21.78 -14.12 43.16
C THR A 486 -20.59 -14.11 42.22
N ASP A 487 -19.47 -13.56 42.67
CA ASP A 487 -18.22 -13.55 41.90
C ASP A 487 -17.65 -14.96 41.79
N VAL A 488 -17.37 -15.37 40.55
CA VAL A 488 -16.78 -16.67 40.24
C VAL A 488 -15.28 -16.53 39.96
N VAL A 489 -14.92 -15.53 39.15
CA VAL A 489 -13.52 -15.22 38.83
C VAL A 489 -13.37 -13.76 38.44
N THR A 490 -12.19 -13.19 38.71
CA THR A 490 -11.71 -11.98 38.04
C THR A 490 -10.51 -12.37 37.17
N LEU A 491 -10.59 -12.07 35.88
CA LEU A 491 -9.52 -12.32 34.92
C LEU A 491 -8.51 -11.17 34.94
N PRO A 492 -7.24 -11.39 34.55
CA PRO A 492 -6.31 -10.29 34.31
C PRO A 492 -6.80 -9.37 33.19
N PRO A 493 -6.25 -8.15 33.05
CA PRO A 493 -6.54 -7.27 31.93
C PRO A 493 -6.44 -8.01 30.60
N ALA A 494 -7.45 -7.87 29.75
CA ALA A 494 -7.51 -8.58 28.50
C ALA A 494 -6.36 -8.14 27.59
N GLU A 495 -5.58 -9.09 27.11
CA GLU A 495 -4.57 -8.83 26.08
C GLU A 495 -5.15 -9.07 24.68
N GLY A 496 -6.11 -9.98 24.54
CA GLY A 496 -6.74 -10.33 23.26
C GLY A 496 -8.03 -9.57 22.96
N THR A 497 -8.58 -9.84 21.78
CA THR A 497 -9.94 -9.42 21.38
C THR A 497 -11.01 -10.45 21.77
N THR A 498 -10.59 -11.59 22.32
CA THR A 498 -11.45 -12.65 22.83
C THR A 498 -10.97 -13.05 24.21
N ALA A 499 -11.90 -13.11 25.17
CA ALA A 499 -11.68 -13.69 26.48
C ALA A 499 -12.51 -14.97 26.62
N THR A 500 -12.01 -15.89 27.43
CA THR A 500 -12.65 -17.16 27.68
C THR A 500 -12.46 -17.53 29.14
N TRP A 501 -13.53 -18.02 29.75
CA TRP A 501 -13.48 -18.66 31.05
C TRP A 501 -14.19 -20.02 30.98
N SER A 502 -13.60 -21.02 31.61
CA SER A 502 -14.20 -22.34 31.77
C SER A 502 -14.20 -22.71 33.25
N GLY A 503 -15.27 -23.31 33.73
CA GLY A 503 -15.36 -23.75 35.12
C GLY A 503 -16.54 -24.69 35.38
N PRO A 504 -16.67 -25.19 36.62
CA PRO A 504 -17.77 -26.05 37.00
C PRO A 504 -19.11 -25.32 36.89
N LEU A 505 -20.16 -26.07 36.54
CA LEU A 505 -21.52 -25.56 36.64
C LEU A 505 -21.84 -25.23 38.11
N ILE A 506 -22.33 -24.02 38.37
CA ILE A 506 -22.73 -23.60 39.71
C ILE A 506 -23.94 -24.36 40.27
N SER A 507 -24.73 -25.03 39.40
CA SER A 507 -25.71 -26.01 39.82
C SER A 507 -26.02 -27.02 38.69
N PRO A 508 -26.48 -28.24 39.01
CA PRO A 508 -26.80 -29.25 38.00
C PRO A 508 -27.92 -28.79 37.06
N GLY A 509 -27.58 -28.58 35.78
CA GLY A 509 -28.54 -28.36 34.70
C GLY A 509 -29.19 -26.96 34.63
N LYS A 510 -28.95 -26.05 35.59
CA LYS A 510 -29.48 -24.67 35.57
C LYS A 510 -28.47 -23.71 36.20
N GLY A 511 -28.21 -22.58 35.57
CA GLY A 511 -27.34 -21.54 36.12
C GLY A 511 -27.29 -20.35 35.19
N PHE A 512 -27.32 -19.16 35.76
CA PHE A 512 -27.23 -17.90 35.03
C PHE A 512 -25.82 -17.35 35.22
N TYR A 513 -25.21 -16.91 34.13
CA TYR A 513 -23.87 -16.32 34.12
C TYR A 513 -23.95 -14.94 33.49
N ARG A 514 -23.16 -14.00 34.01
CA ARG A 514 -22.90 -12.72 33.37
C ARG A 514 -21.43 -12.38 33.44
N VAL A 515 -20.98 -11.57 32.50
CA VAL A 515 -19.65 -10.99 32.52
C VAL A 515 -19.75 -9.54 32.96
N THR A 516 -18.91 -9.17 33.92
CA THR A 516 -18.70 -7.79 34.34
C THR A 516 -17.41 -7.27 33.72
N GLN A 517 -17.31 -5.95 33.55
CA GLN A 517 -16.10 -5.31 33.04
C GLN A 517 -15.77 -4.05 33.84
N THR A 518 -14.48 -3.78 34.03
CA THR A 518 -13.96 -2.59 34.69
C THR A 518 -12.71 -2.10 33.96
N ALA A 519 -12.32 -0.85 34.20
CA ALA A 519 -11.01 -0.36 33.75
C ALA A 519 -9.90 -1.17 34.44
N GLY A 520 -8.85 -1.52 33.70
CA GLY A 520 -7.71 -2.30 34.21
C GLY A 520 -6.59 -1.47 34.83
N PHE A 521 -6.80 -0.16 35.02
CA PHE A 521 -5.82 0.79 35.55
C PHE A 521 -6.38 1.54 36.76
#